data_AF-A0A519HLL6-F1
#
_entry.id   AF-A0A519HLL6-F1
#
_cell.length_a   1.000
_cell.length_b   1.000
_cell.length_c   1.000
_cell.angle_alpha   90.00
_cell.angle_beta   90.00
_cell.angle_gamma   90.00
#
_symmetry.space_group_name_H-M   'P 1'
#
loop_
_entity.id
_entity.type
_entity.pdbx_description
1 polymer ?
#
loop_
_entity_poly.entity_id
_entity_poly.type
_entity_poly.pdbx_seq_one_letter_code
_entity_poly.pdbx_strand_id
1 'polypeptide(L)'
;MLTGALIGPVFAPTQEETPVLRLVWLPAYAAILGMTAYRLDRVWRAWPGAIAVLLIIGLAYASKFWSIDSGVTSRRVIALALSGVFALYLGSAFRGVHLPRLLTWATLIMAMGSLVMVFAFPSIGVHQFDNAGLWRGLWYEKNQMGAVMVIGATAAAATFLSPDRNKLVSIAAFGLSSMLVLATQSKTSLLCLVVGLSLVGGFWVLRRGGPAFSVAAVWVAVVLAASGIWLWETHSVDILEALGKDPSLTGRTQIWAALMDKVADRPWTGYGYGAFWGKESVPAEWVRMETRWPVPSAHNGWIDLLVQLGWPGAILVGTLMLLTTVVTVMRCGVAGLREGWWAMGFLGAFFVLSLSESILLTHQSLPWVLFLAVMTRAMLPSSTAQTAPLAARVRRAYQTPPRIAAQYRHGSPRRAFPVR
;
A
#
# COMPACT_ATOMS: atom_id res chain seq x y z
N MET A 1 -15.38 -14.19 8.08
CA MET A 1 -14.00 -13.91 8.54
C MET A 1 -13.11 -15.09 8.15
N LEU A 2 -12.79 -15.21 6.87
CA LEU A 2 -11.90 -16.26 6.37
C LEU A 2 -10.52 -15.66 6.19
N THR A 3 -9.48 -16.39 6.56
CA THR A 3 -8.11 -16.06 6.13
C THR A 3 -8.09 -16.01 4.60
N GLY A 4 -7.78 -14.85 4.02
CA GLY A 4 -7.86 -14.66 2.57
C GLY A 4 -6.88 -15.51 1.76
N ALA A 5 -5.84 -16.06 2.41
CA ALA A 5 -4.81 -16.89 1.79
C ALA A 5 -4.65 -18.24 2.50
N LEU A 6 -4.28 -19.27 1.73
CA LEU A 6 -3.96 -20.66 2.09
C LEU A 6 -5.04 -21.37 2.91
N ILE A 7 -5.17 -21.03 4.19
CA ILE A 7 -6.08 -21.69 5.13
C ILE A 7 -7.54 -21.55 4.66
N GLY A 8 -7.93 -20.39 4.15
CA GLY A 8 -9.26 -20.21 3.61
C GLY A 8 -9.52 -21.14 2.42
N PRO A 9 -8.81 -20.95 1.30
CA PRO A 9 -9.04 -21.76 0.10
C PRO A 9 -8.90 -23.27 0.31
N VAL A 10 -8.07 -23.72 1.24
CA VAL A 10 -7.88 -25.15 1.55
C VAL A 10 -9.02 -25.71 2.41
N PHE A 11 -9.45 -25.00 3.47
CA PHE A 11 -10.42 -25.53 4.44
C PHE A 11 -11.86 -25.08 4.22
N ALA A 12 -12.09 -24.03 3.41
CA ALA A 12 -13.42 -23.53 3.04
C ALA A 12 -13.44 -23.06 1.57
N PRO A 13 -13.26 -23.97 0.59
CA PRO A 13 -13.14 -23.60 -0.82
C PRO A 13 -14.37 -22.89 -1.39
N THR A 14 -15.56 -23.12 -0.82
CA THR A 14 -16.83 -22.45 -1.19
C THR A 14 -17.03 -21.09 -0.51
N GLN A 15 -16.03 -20.59 0.23
CA GLN A 15 -16.10 -19.35 1.00
C GLN A 15 -17.20 -19.34 2.08
N GLU A 16 -17.66 -20.50 2.52
CA GLU A 16 -18.62 -20.60 3.62
C GLU A 16 -17.99 -20.16 4.95
N GLU A 17 -18.72 -19.34 5.70
CA GLU A 17 -18.26 -18.90 7.02
C GLU A 17 -18.37 -20.05 8.03
N THR A 18 -17.27 -20.74 8.28
CA THR A 18 -17.18 -21.68 9.40
C THR A 18 -16.68 -20.97 10.67
N PRO A 19 -17.35 -21.15 11.83
CA PRO A 19 -16.92 -20.54 13.09
C PRO A 19 -15.49 -20.94 13.50
N VAL A 20 -15.08 -22.17 13.16
CA VAL A 20 -13.76 -22.72 13.46
C VAL A 20 -12.63 -21.93 12.79
N LEU A 21 -12.83 -21.46 11.56
CA LEU A 21 -11.84 -20.66 10.85
C LEU A 21 -11.59 -19.28 11.49
N ARG A 22 -12.49 -18.83 12.39
CA ARG A 22 -12.25 -17.63 13.18
C ARG A 22 -11.22 -17.86 14.28
N LEU A 23 -11.11 -19.08 14.81
CA LEU A 23 -10.15 -19.43 15.87
C LEU A 23 -8.70 -19.37 15.39
N VAL A 24 -8.47 -19.54 14.07
CA VAL A 24 -7.15 -19.41 13.42
C VAL A 24 -6.54 -18.02 13.65
N TRP A 25 -7.37 -16.99 13.86
CA TRP A 25 -6.89 -15.64 14.11
C TRP A 25 -6.45 -15.39 15.55
N LEU A 26 -6.87 -16.23 16.52
CA LEU A 26 -6.53 -16.01 17.94
C LEU A 26 -5.01 -16.04 18.20
N PRO A 27 -4.22 -17.01 17.67
CA PRO A 27 -2.78 -16.98 17.80
C PRO A 27 -2.15 -15.75 17.13
N ALA A 28 -2.65 -15.33 15.97
CA ALA A 28 -2.17 -14.14 15.27
C ALA A 28 -2.42 -12.87 16.10
N TYR A 29 -3.60 -12.75 16.71
CA TYR A 29 -3.93 -11.64 17.61
C TYR A 29 -3.09 -11.66 18.88
N ALA A 30 -2.88 -12.82 19.49
CA ALA A 30 -1.98 -12.97 20.62
C ALA A 30 -0.54 -12.55 20.27
N ALA A 31 -0.05 -12.93 19.09
CA ALA A 31 1.26 -12.52 18.59
C ALA A 31 1.34 -11.01 18.35
N ILE A 32 0.31 -10.39 17.76
CA ILE A 32 0.24 -8.94 17.55
C ILE A 32 0.32 -8.20 18.89
N LEU A 33 -0.49 -8.62 19.88
CA LEU A 33 -0.49 -8.02 21.21
C LEU A 33 0.85 -8.23 21.93
N GLY A 34 1.40 -9.45 21.88
CA GLY A 34 2.71 -9.77 22.49
C GLY A 34 3.86 -8.98 21.87
N MET A 35 3.92 -8.87 20.54
CA MET A 35 4.92 -8.07 19.83
C MET A 35 4.79 -6.57 20.13
N THR A 36 3.54 -6.08 20.27
CA THR A 36 3.25 -4.69 20.61
C THR A 36 3.67 -4.38 22.04
N ALA A 37 3.34 -5.27 23.00
CA ALA A 37 3.77 -5.16 24.39
C ALA A 37 5.30 -5.22 24.53
N TYR A 38 5.96 -6.12 23.81
CA TYR A 38 7.41 -6.26 23.82
C TYR A 38 8.15 -5.01 23.28
N ARG A 39 7.51 -4.21 22.41
CA ARG A 39 8.07 -2.97 21.84
C ARG A 39 7.22 -1.74 22.17
N LEU A 40 6.62 -1.71 23.36
CA LEU A 40 5.73 -0.64 23.77
C LEU A 40 6.43 0.73 23.75
N ASP A 41 7.73 0.75 24.06
CA ASP A 41 8.61 1.92 23.98
C ASP A 41 8.61 2.58 22.58
N ARG A 42 8.55 1.76 21.53
CA ARG A 42 8.52 2.24 20.14
C ARG A 42 7.11 2.61 19.69
N VAL A 43 6.12 1.81 20.08
CA VAL A 43 4.72 2.02 19.71
C VAL A 43 4.17 3.29 20.35
N TRP A 44 4.53 3.57 21.61
CA TRP A 44 4.12 4.80 22.29
C TRP A 44 4.59 6.08 21.58
N ARG A 45 5.79 6.05 20.97
CA ARG A 45 6.29 7.18 20.16
C ARG A 45 5.50 7.42 18.89
N ALA A 46 4.67 6.46 18.46
CA ALA A 46 3.78 6.58 17.33
C ALA A 46 2.41 7.19 17.71
N TRP A 47 2.33 7.94 18.81
CA TRP A 47 1.09 8.56 19.29
C TRP A 47 0.31 9.35 18.22
N PRO A 48 0.90 10.08 17.25
CA PRO A 48 0.09 10.79 16.25
C PRO A 48 -0.58 9.81 15.29
N GLY A 49 0.12 8.74 14.90
CA GLY A 49 -0.45 7.64 14.12
C GLY A 49 -1.52 6.88 14.91
N ALA A 50 -1.32 6.70 16.22
CA ALA A 50 -2.30 6.07 17.11
C ALA A 50 -3.60 6.89 17.18
N ILE A 51 -3.52 8.22 17.26
CA ILE A 51 -4.71 9.09 17.20
C ILE A 51 -5.45 8.89 15.87
N ALA A 52 -4.75 8.90 14.73
CA ALA A 52 -5.38 8.68 13.43
C ALA A 52 -6.08 7.31 13.34
N VAL A 53 -5.43 6.25 13.82
CA VAL A 53 -6.03 4.90 13.89
C VAL A 53 -7.24 4.87 14.84
N LEU A 54 -7.15 5.55 15.99
CA LEU A 54 -8.26 5.67 16.94
C LEU A 54 -9.44 6.46 16.38
N LEU A 55 -9.21 7.49 15.56
CA LEU A 55 -10.29 8.22 14.87
C LEU A 55 -11.04 7.30 13.90
N ILE A 56 -10.33 6.48 13.12
CA ILE A 56 -10.93 5.50 12.21
C ILE A 56 -11.74 4.47 12.99
N ILE A 57 -11.15 3.88 14.03
CA ILE A 57 -11.81 2.86 14.88
C ILE A 57 -12.99 3.48 15.61
N GLY A 58 -12.85 4.70 16.13
CA GLY A 58 -13.88 5.43 16.86
C GLY A 58 -15.08 5.73 15.98
N LEU A 59 -14.87 6.18 14.74
CA LEU A 59 -15.96 6.38 13.78
C LEU A 59 -16.63 5.04 13.41
N ALA A 60 -15.84 3.99 13.14
CA ALA A 60 -16.38 2.67 12.86
C ALA A 60 -17.18 2.11 14.05
N TYR A 61 -16.73 2.33 15.28
CA TYR A 61 -17.43 1.93 16.50
C TYR A 61 -18.70 2.74 16.72
N ALA A 62 -18.65 4.06 16.57
CA ALA A 62 -19.81 4.94 16.69
C ALA A 62 -20.91 4.53 15.70
N SER A 63 -20.52 4.04 14.51
CA SER A 63 -21.48 3.56 13.52
C SER A 63 -22.40 2.43 13.98
N LYS A 64 -22.06 1.75 15.08
CA LYS A 64 -22.93 0.77 15.73
C LYS A 64 -24.29 1.35 16.11
N PHE A 65 -24.36 2.62 16.53
CA PHE A 65 -25.59 3.22 17.06
C PHE A 65 -26.66 3.49 15.98
N TRP A 66 -26.27 3.53 14.72
CA TRP A 66 -27.18 3.73 13.57
C TRP A 66 -27.05 2.62 12.52
N SER A 67 -26.33 1.54 12.84
CA SER A 67 -26.13 0.41 11.94
C SER A 67 -27.40 -0.41 11.75
N ILE A 68 -27.58 -0.96 10.56
CA ILE A 68 -28.61 -1.97 10.29
C ILE A 68 -28.33 -3.31 10.99
N ASP A 69 -27.07 -3.58 11.37
CA ASP A 69 -26.68 -4.73 12.16
C ASP A 69 -25.55 -4.35 13.14
N SER A 70 -25.96 -3.89 14.32
CA SER A 70 -25.05 -3.48 15.40
C SER A 70 -24.15 -4.63 15.90
N GLY A 71 -24.60 -5.88 15.77
CA GLY A 71 -23.87 -7.07 16.17
C GLY A 71 -22.69 -7.35 15.23
N VAL A 72 -22.91 -7.31 13.92
CA VAL A 72 -21.86 -7.42 12.90
C VAL A 72 -20.87 -6.28 13.02
N THR A 73 -21.35 -5.03 13.14
CA THR A 73 -20.48 -3.87 13.32
C THR A 73 -19.57 -4.04 14.53
N SER A 74 -20.13 -4.36 15.70
CA SER A 74 -19.34 -4.55 16.94
C SER A 74 -18.23 -5.59 16.76
N ARG A 75 -18.54 -6.76 16.16
CA ARG A 75 -17.56 -7.83 15.94
C ARG A 75 -16.47 -7.43 14.94
N ARG A 76 -16.83 -6.76 13.85
CA ARG A 76 -15.88 -6.34 12.81
C ARG A 76 -14.97 -5.20 13.27
N VAL A 77 -15.46 -4.29 14.12
CA VAL A 77 -14.64 -3.22 14.72
C VAL A 77 -13.48 -3.80 15.53
N ILE A 78 -13.68 -4.91 16.26
CA ILE A 78 -12.60 -5.57 17.02
C ILE A 78 -11.49 -6.04 16.08
N ALA A 79 -11.85 -6.68 14.95
CA ALA A 79 -10.88 -7.12 13.94
C ALA A 79 -10.16 -5.93 13.27
N LEU A 80 -10.88 -4.82 13.03
CA LEU A 80 -10.30 -3.58 12.52
C LEU A 80 -9.31 -2.98 13.52
N ALA A 81 -9.66 -2.95 14.82
CA ALA A 81 -8.79 -2.44 15.87
C ALA A 81 -7.49 -3.25 15.99
N LEU A 82 -7.58 -4.58 15.96
CA LEU A 82 -6.39 -5.45 15.99
C LEU A 82 -5.52 -5.28 14.74
N SER A 83 -6.14 -5.07 13.57
CA SER A 83 -5.43 -4.73 12.33
C SER A 83 -4.72 -3.37 12.45
N GLY A 84 -5.36 -2.39 13.11
CA GLY A 84 -4.79 -1.08 13.40
C GLY A 84 -3.60 -1.16 14.37
N VAL A 85 -3.71 -1.96 15.44
CA VAL A 85 -2.59 -2.22 16.38
C VAL A 85 -1.41 -2.84 15.65
N PHE A 86 -1.66 -3.83 14.78
CA PHE A 86 -0.60 -4.43 13.98
C PHE A 86 0.05 -3.42 13.01
N ALA A 87 -0.73 -2.55 12.39
CA ALA A 87 -0.21 -1.48 11.54
C ALA A 87 0.65 -0.48 12.31
N LEU A 88 0.22 -0.09 13.52
CA LEU A 88 1.00 0.77 14.41
C LEU A 88 2.34 0.11 14.76
N TYR A 89 2.31 -1.17 15.13
CA TYR A 89 3.52 -1.96 15.38
C TYR A 89 4.45 -1.99 14.17
N LEU A 90 3.95 -2.34 12.97
CA LEU A 90 4.76 -2.37 11.76
C LEU A 90 5.40 -1.01 11.47
N GLY A 91 4.60 0.06 11.58
CA GLY A 91 5.06 1.42 11.31
C GLY A 91 6.08 1.93 12.33
N SER A 92 5.95 1.57 13.61
CA SER A 92 6.88 2.00 14.66
C SER A 92 8.14 1.13 14.74
N ALA A 93 8.02 -0.18 14.48
CA ALA A 93 9.07 -1.17 14.71
C ALA A 93 10.06 -1.28 13.54
N PHE A 94 9.59 -1.17 12.30
CA PHE A 94 10.40 -1.35 11.09
C PHE A 94 10.69 -0.02 10.41
N ARG A 95 11.96 0.42 10.45
CA ARG A 95 12.43 1.69 9.88
C ARG A 95 13.28 1.48 8.63
N GLY A 96 13.34 2.49 7.75
CA GLY A 96 14.14 2.42 6.51
C GLY A 96 13.77 1.19 5.67
N VAL A 97 14.79 0.49 5.17
CA VAL A 97 14.68 -0.71 4.33
C VAL A 97 14.09 -1.93 5.06
N HIS A 98 14.03 -1.96 6.39
CA HIS A 98 13.63 -3.18 7.11
C HIS A 98 12.20 -3.64 6.79
N LEU A 99 11.25 -2.72 6.56
CA LEU A 99 9.88 -3.08 6.16
C LEU A 99 9.82 -3.55 4.69
N PRO A 100 10.36 -2.82 3.70
CA PRO A 100 10.47 -3.34 2.33
C PRO A 100 11.17 -4.69 2.26
N ARG A 101 12.23 -4.91 3.05
CA ARG A 101 12.94 -6.20 3.12
C ARG A 101 12.04 -7.30 3.68
N LEU A 102 11.33 -7.05 4.78
CA LEU A 102 10.37 -8.01 5.34
C LEU A 102 9.31 -8.38 4.30
N LEU A 103 8.76 -7.37 3.62
CA LEU A 103 7.75 -7.58 2.57
C LEU A 103 8.32 -8.35 1.38
N THR A 104 9.55 -8.08 0.98
CA THR A 104 10.25 -8.81 -0.09
C THR A 104 10.34 -10.29 0.24
N TRP A 105 10.78 -10.64 1.46
CA TRP A 105 10.84 -12.04 1.90
C TRP A 105 9.46 -12.68 2.04
N ALA A 106 8.52 -12.00 2.70
CA ALA A 106 7.18 -12.52 2.91
C ALA A 106 6.46 -12.79 1.59
N THR A 107 6.55 -11.85 0.64
CA THR A 107 5.94 -12.00 -0.68
C THR A 107 6.66 -13.01 -1.55
N LEU A 108 7.98 -13.15 -1.45
CA LEU A 108 8.71 -14.24 -2.11
C LEU A 108 8.23 -15.62 -1.64
N ILE A 109 8.05 -15.80 -0.32
CA ILE A 109 7.51 -17.05 0.25
C ILE A 109 6.09 -17.29 -0.27
N MET A 110 5.22 -16.28 -0.23
CA MET A 110 3.85 -16.39 -0.74
C MET A 110 3.80 -16.65 -2.26
N ALA A 111 4.72 -16.08 -3.01
CA ALA A 111 4.82 -16.25 -4.45
C ALA A 111 5.26 -17.69 -4.81
N MET A 112 6.27 -18.22 -4.12
CA MET A 112 6.65 -19.63 -4.25
C MET A 112 5.51 -20.56 -3.84
N GLY A 113 4.83 -20.27 -2.73
CA GLY A 113 3.63 -21.02 -2.32
C GLY A 113 2.50 -20.95 -3.36
N SER A 114 2.34 -19.81 -4.03
CA SER A 114 1.35 -19.66 -5.10
C SER A 114 1.68 -20.52 -6.32
N LEU A 115 2.96 -20.64 -6.71
CA LEU A 115 3.38 -21.57 -7.75
C LEU A 115 3.10 -23.03 -7.36
N VAL A 116 3.38 -23.41 -6.11
CA VAL A 116 3.04 -24.75 -5.61
C VAL A 116 1.53 -25.00 -5.72
N MET A 117 0.69 -24.05 -5.31
CA MET A 117 -0.76 -24.20 -5.45
C MET A 117 -1.20 -24.31 -6.90
N VAL A 118 -0.61 -23.53 -7.82
CA VAL A 118 -0.96 -23.57 -9.24
C VAL A 118 -0.59 -24.90 -9.89
N PHE A 119 0.62 -25.40 -9.64
CA PHE A 119 1.13 -26.58 -10.35
C PHE A 119 0.84 -27.91 -9.65
N ALA A 120 0.89 -27.96 -8.31
CA ALA A 120 0.64 -29.19 -7.55
C ALA A 120 -0.85 -29.35 -7.18
N PHE A 121 -1.59 -28.26 -7.00
CA PHE A 121 -3.00 -28.28 -6.58
C PHE A 121 -3.90 -27.37 -7.46
N PRO A 122 -3.94 -27.59 -8.79
CA PRO A 122 -4.60 -26.67 -9.73
C PRO A 122 -6.10 -26.46 -9.46
N SER A 123 -6.79 -27.42 -8.83
CA SER A 123 -8.18 -27.27 -8.38
C SER A 123 -8.37 -26.11 -7.39
N ILE A 124 -7.33 -25.78 -6.62
CA ILE A 124 -7.30 -24.67 -5.67
C ILE A 124 -6.57 -23.48 -6.28
N GLY A 125 -5.38 -23.67 -6.87
CA GLY A 125 -4.53 -22.59 -7.35
C GLY A 125 -5.01 -21.88 -8.62
N VAL A 126 -5.94 -22.47 -9.37
CA VAL A 126 -6.48 -21.95 -10.63
C VAL A 126 -8.00 -21.84 -10.56
N HIS A 127 -8.55 -20.75 -11.11
CA HIS A 127 -9.99 -20.52 -11.21
C HIS A 127 -10.64 -21.52 -12.17
N GLN A 128 -11.83 -22.02 -11.81
CA GLN A 128 -12.55 -23.08 -12.54
C GLN A 128 -13.82 -22.59 -13.26
N PHE A 129 -14.48 -21.56 -12.72
CA PHE A 129 -15.75 -21.03 -13.24
C PHE A 129 -15.53 -19.65 -13.86
N ASP A 130 -16.00 -18.59 -13.19
CA ASP A 130 -15.66 -17.21 -13.52
C ASP A 130 -14.14 -17.06 -13.51
N ASN A 131 -13.59 -16.49 -14.59
CA ASN A 131 -12.14 -16.37 -14.79
C ASN A 131 -11.40 -17.73 -14.96
N ALA A 132 -12.05 -18.75 -15.53
CA ALA A 132 -11.46 -20.07 -15.78
C ALA A 132 -10.03 -19.98 -16.38
N GLY A 133 -9.10 -20.75 -15.82
CA GLY A 133 -7.70 -20.80 -16.25
C GLY A 133 -6.81 -19.69 -15.68
N LEU A 134 -7.37 -18.65 -15.04
CA LEU A 134 -6.56 -17.60 -14.40
C LEU A 134 -6.03 -18.05 -13.04
N TRP A 135 -4.80 -17.60 -12.74
CA TRP A 135 -4.11 -18.01 -11.53
C TRP A 135 -4.61 -17.19 -10.34
N ARG A 136 -4.94 -17.88 -9.25
CA ARG A 136 -5.29 -17.30 -7.95
C ARG A 136 -4.36 -17.72 -6.81
N GLY A 137 -3.51 -18.72 -7.05
CA GLY A 137 -2.41 -19.10 -6.15
C GLY A 137 -2.91 -19.47 -4.76
N LEU A 138 -2.41 -18.78 -3.74
CA LEU A 138 -2.84 -19.00 -2.35
C LEU A 138 -4.20 -18.37 -2.01
N TRP A 139 -4.77 -17.51 -2.86
CA TRP A 139 -5.96 -16.73 -2.53
C TRP A 139 -7.22 -17.30 -3.18
N TYR A 140 -8.38 -16.85 -2.67
CA TYR A 140 -9.67 -17.16 -3.31
C TYR A 140 -9.82 -16.52 -4.68
N GLU A 141 -9.23 -15.33 -4.85
CA GLU A 141 -9.39 -14.51 -6.03
C GLU A 141 -8.07 -14.06 -6.65
N LYS A 142 -8.02 -14.06 -7.98
CA LYS A 142 -6.87 -13.59 -8.76
C LYS A 142 -6.46 -12.15 -8.40
N ASN A 143 -7.44 -11.27 -8.11
CA ASN A 143 -7.18 -9.87 -7.78
C ASN A 143 -6.51 -9.71 -6.40
N GLN A 144 -6.80 -10.60 -5.45
CA GLN A 144 -6.14 -10.61 -4.14
C GLN A 144 -4.67 -11.02 -4.28
N MET A 145 -4.39 -12.07 -5.07
CA MET A 145 -3.02 -12.44 -5.42
C MET A 145 -2.29 -11.27 -6.10
N GLY A 146 -2.91 -10.66 -7.12
CA GLY A 146 -2.34 -9.53 -7.84
C GLY A 146 -2.00 -8.36 -6.93
N ALA A 147 -2.89 -7.97 -6.01
CA ALA A 147 -2.65 -6.91 -5.04
C ALA A 147 -1.44 -7.20 -4.12
N VAL A 148 -1.31 -8.44 -3.62
CA VAL A 148 -0.16 -8.81 -2.78
C VAL A 148 1.14 -8.89 -3.59
N MET A 149 1.10 -9.37 -4.82
CA MET A 149 2.28 -9.42 -5.69
C MET A 149 2.76 -8.04 -6.12
N VAL A 150 1.86 -7.05 -6.28
CA VAL A 150 2.25 -5.63 -6.49
C VAL A 150 3.03 -5.10 -5.28
N ILE A 151 2.57 -5.39 -4.05
CA ILE A 151 3.29 -5.02 -2.82
C ILE A 151 4.68 -5.67 -2.82
N GLY A 152 4.78 -6.94 -3.21
CA GLY A 152 6.03 -7.68 -3.30
C GLY A 152 7.00 -7.10 -4.32
N ALA A 153 6.54 -6.85 -5.54
CA ALA A 153 7.37 -6.29 -6.61
C ALA A 153 7.88 -4.88 -6.27
N THR A 154 7.03 -4.01 -5.75
CA THR A 154 7.43 -2.66 -5.33
C THR A 154 8.39 -2.67 -4.13
N ALA A 155 8.18 -3.56 -3.15
CA ALA A 155 9.08 -3.76 -2.02
C ALA A 155 10.45 -4.33 -2.45
N ALA A 156 10.45 -5.27 -3.37
CA ALA A 156 11.66 -5.89 -3.92
C ALA A 156 12.48 -4.87 -4.72
N ALA A 157 11.82 -4.08 -5.59
CA ALA A 157 12.45 -2.99 -6.32
C ALA A 157 13.07 -1.95 -5.37
N ALA A 158 12.33 -1.53 -4.35
CA ALA A 158 12.85 -0.58 -3.37
C ALA A 158 14.02 -1.14 -2.55
N THR A 159 13.96 -2.42 -2.16
CA THR A 159 15.07 -3.11 -1.47
C THR A 159 16.30 -3.20 -2.39
N PHE A 160 16.11 -3.46 -3.68
CA PHE A 160 17.18 -3.44 -4.68
C PHE A 160 17.82 -2.05 -4.84
N LEU A 161 17.04 -0.97 -4.79
CA LEU A 161 17.57 0.39 -4.90
C LEU A 161 18.18 0.94 -3.59
N SER A 162 17.82 0.35 -2.45
CA SER A 162 18.36 0.73 -1.14
C SER A 162 19.82 0.28 -0.94
N PRO A 163 20.56 0.76 0.08
CA PRO A 163 21.92 0.31 0.40
C PRO A 163 22.08 -1.14 0.89
N ASP A 164 21.03 -1.96 0.78
CA ASP A 164 21.02 -3.36 1.21
C ASP A 164 21.99 -4.25 0.41
N ARG A 165 22.51 -5.31 1.05
CA ARG A 165 23.46 -6.26 0.46
C ARG A 165 22.78 -7.42 -0.29
N ASN A 166 21.56 -7.80 0.08
CA ASN A 166 20.89 -9.00 -0.46
C ASN A 166 20.16 -8.74 -1.79
N LYS A 167 20.89 -8.31 -2.83
CA LYS A 167 20.31 -7.98 -4.14
C LYS A 167 19.69 -9.17 -4.86
N LEU A 168 20.24 -10.38 -4.70
CA LEU A 168 19.74 -11.59 -5.36
C LEU A 168 18.30 -11.91 -4.95
N VAL A 169 17.99 -11.81 -3.66
CA VAL A 169 16.64 -12.04 -3.14
C VAL A 169 15.67 -10.99 -3.70
N SER A 170 16.10 -9.72 -3.77
CA SER A 170 15.28 -8.67 -4.40
C SER A 170 15.00 -8.95 -5.87
N ILE A 171 16.00 -9.41 -6.64
CA ILE A 171 15.81 -9.74 -8.06
C ILE A 171 14.83 -10.92 -8.21
N ALA A 172 15.03 -11.99 -7.43
CA ALA A 172 14.15 -13.16 -7.45
C ALA A 172 12.71 -12.80 -7.07
N ALA A 173 12.52 -12.06 -5.97
CA ALA A 173 11.22 -11.61 -5.51
C ALA A 173 10.55 -10.66 -6.51
N PHE A 174 11.31 -9.74 -7.12
CA PHE A 174 10.81 -8.82 -8.13
C PHE A 174 10.34 -9.58 -9.38
N GLY A 175 11.18 -10.45 -9.93
CA GLY A 175 10.87 -11.24 -11.13
C GLY A 175 9.66 -12.13 -10.91
N LEU A 176 9.64 -12.88 -9.80
CA LEU A 176 8.55 -13.81 -9.50
C LEU A 176 7.24 -13.07 -9.21
N SER A 177 7.26 -12.00 -8.41
CA SER A 177 6.05 -11.22 -8.12
C SER A 177 5.50 -10.57 -9.39
N SER A 178 6.36 -10.00 -10.24
CA SER A 178 5.94 -9.37 -11.51
C SER A 178 5.34 -10.40 -12.47
N MET A 179 5.94 -11.58 -12.58
CA MET A 179 5.41 -12.69 -13.37
C MET A 179 4.03 -13.13 -12.87
N LEU A 180 3.85 -13.27 -11.56
CA LEU A 180 2.55 -13.63 -10.98
C LEU A 180 1.50 -12.54 -11.17
N VAL A 181 1.86 -11.25 -11.11
CA VAL A 181 0.93 -10.16 -11.49
C VAL A 181 0.44 -10.35 -12.92
N LEU A 182 1.33 -10.64 -13.87
CA LEU A 182 0.95 -10.89 -15.26
C LEU A 182 0.04 -12.14 -15.38
N ALA A 183 0.34 -13.19 -14.63
CA ALA A 183 -0.45 -14.43 -14.61
C ALA A 183 -1.89 -14.25 -14.09
N THR A 184 -2.16 -13.23 -13.26
CA THR A 184 -3.53 -12.91 -12.83
C THR A 184 -4.40 -12.33 -13.96
N GLN A 185 -3.78 -11.80 -15.02
CA GLN A 185 -4.42 -10.98 -16.04
C GLN A 185 -5.33 -9.88 -15.45
N SER A 186 -4.98 -9.34 -14.27
CA SER A 186 -5.71 -8.24 -13.65
C SER A 186 -5.17 -6.90 -14.13
N LYS A 187 -5.99 -6.17 -14.89
CA LYS A 187 -5.64 -4.83 -15.41
C LYS A 187 -5.31 -3.87 -14.28
N THR A 188 -6.07 -3.91 -13.19
CA THR A 188 -5.84 -3.10 -12.00
C THR A 188 -4.50 -3.44 -11.35
N SER A 189 -4.21 -4.73 -11.13
CA SER A 189 -2.91 -5.11 -10.55
C SER A 189 -1.74 -4.73 -11.44
N LEU A 190 -1.88 -4.85 -12.76
CA LEU A 190 -0.86 -4.39 -13.71
C LEU A 190 -0.67 -2.87 -13.65
N LEU A 191 -1.75 -2.09 -13.60
CA LEU A 191 -1.67 -0.63 -13.46
C LEU A 191 -1.03 -0.24 -12.12
N CYS A 192 -1.42 -0.87 -11.02
CA CYS A 192 -0.81 -0.66 -9.71
C CYS A 192 0.69 -1.02 -9.72
N LEU A 193 1.10 -2.07 -10.44
CA LEU A 193 2.51 -2.43 -10.63
C LEU A 193 3.25 -1.33 -11.38
N VAL A 194 2.72 -0.89 -12.53
CA VAL A 194 3.34 0.16 -13.35
C VAL A 194 3.47 1.45 -12.55
N VAL A 195 2.40 1.92 -11.91
CA VAL A 195 2.42 3.14 -11.09
C VAL A 195 3.40 3.00 -9.92
N GLY A 196 3.35 1.88 -9.20
CA GLY A 196 4.23 1.65 -8.06
C GLY A 196 5.71 1.64 -8.43
N LEU A 197 6.07 0.94 -9.52
CA LEU A 197 7.45 0.89 -10.02
C LEU A 197 7.89 2.22 -10.64
N SER A 198 6.99 2.94 -11.31
CA SER A 198 7.27 4.25 -11.89
C SER A 198 7.57 5.27 -10.80
N LEU A 199 6.88 5.22 -9.66
CA LEU A 199 7.19 6.07 -8.52
C LEU A 199 8.51 5.66 -7.83
N VAL A 200 8.74 4.37 -7.58
CA VAL A 200 10.01 3.90 -7.00
C VAL A 200 11.21 4.27 -7.88
N GLY A 201 11.15 3.96 -9.17
CA GLY A 201 12.20 4.26 -10.13
C GLY A 201 12.30 5.75 -10.44
N GLY A 202 11.17 6.43 -10.62
CA GLY A 202 11.10 7.86 -10.91
C GLY A 202 11.78 8.70 -9.84
N PHE A 203 11.42 8.51 -8.56
CA PHE A 203 12.10 9.22 -7.46
C PHE A 203 13.60 8.90 -7.38
N TRP A 204 14.00 7.67 -7.71
CA TRP A 204 15.42 7.30 -7.80
C TRP A 204 16.15 8.03 -8.94
N VAL A 205 15.55 8.13 -10.13
CA VAL A 205 16.13 8.84 -11.29
C VAL A 205 16.16 10.34 -11.04
N LEU A 206 15.06 10.94 -10.58
CA LEU A 206 14.96 12.37 -10.26
C LEU A 206 16.09 12.79 -9.31
N ARG A 207 16.36 11.98 -8.29
CA ARG A 207 17.45 12.26 -7.34
C ARG A 207 18.84 12.28 -7.99
N ARG A 208 19.07 11.48 -9.03
CA ARG A 208 20.36 11.37 -9.76
C ARG A 208 20.50 12.42 -10.87
N GLY A 209 19.42 12.80 -11.53
CA GLY A 209 19.44 13.70 -12.70
C GLY A 209 19.68 15.18 -12.38
N GLY A 210 19.62 15.58 -11.10
CA GLY A 210 19.75 16.98 -10.67
C GLY A 210 18.47 17.79 -10.86
N PRO A 211 18.46 19.08 -10.47
CA PRO A 211 17.23 19.89 -10.43
C PRO A 211 16.60 20.12 -11.81
N ALA A 212 17.39 20.44 -12.83
CA ALA A 212 16.89 20.71 -14.17
C ALA A 212 16.22 19.48 -14.81
N PHE A 213 16.87 18.32 -14.75
CA PHE A 213 16.27 17.05 -15.17
C PHE A 213 15.00 16.74 -14.37
N SER A 214 15.02 17.00 -13.05
CA SER A 214 13.87 16.71 -12.21
C SER A 214 12.65 17.55 -12.59
N VAL A 215 12.84 18.84 -12.83
CA VAL A 215 11.78 19.74 -13.29
C VAL A 215 11.25 19.29 -14.65
N ALA A 216 12.13 18.98 -15.61
CA ALA A 216 11.72 18.51 -16.92
C ALA A 216 10.94 17.18 -16.85
N ALA A 217 11.44 16.20 -16.09
CA ALA A 217 10.80 14.90 -15.93
C ALA A 217 9.43 15.01 -15.22
N VAL A 218 9.31 15.87 -14.21
CA VAL A 218 8.02 16.15 -13.56
C VAL A 218 7.06 16.83 -14.53
N TRP A 219 7.51 17.82 -15.31
CA TRP A 219 6.65 18.46 -16.32
C TRP A 219 6.18 17.49 -17.40
N VAL A 220 7.06 16.63 -17.90
CA VAL A 220 6.68 15.57 -18.84
C VAL A 220 5.63 14.64 -18.21
N ALA A 221 5.83 14.22 -16.96
CA ALA A 221 4.85 13.39 -16.25
C ALA A 221 3.50 14.10 -16.08
N VAL A 222 3.48 15.40 -15.73
CA VAL A 222 2.27 16.21 -15.62
C VAL A 222 1.56 16.34 -16.96
N VAL A 223 2.29 16.62 -18.04
CA VAL A 223 1.72 16.72 -19.39
C VAL A 223 1.13 15.38 -19.81
N LEU A 224 1.86 14.27 -19.66
CA LEU A 224 1.36 12.93 -19.99
C LEU A 224 0.13 12.55 -19.16
N ALA A 225 0.11 12.89 -17.86
CA ALA A 225 -1.04 12.65 -17.01
C ALA A 225 -2.25 13.49 -17.45
N ALA A 226 -2.06 14.78 -17.73
CA ALA A 226 -3.13 15.66 -18.22
C ALA A 226 -3.67 15.20 -19.58
N SER A 227 -2.79 14.85 -20.52
CA SER A 227 -3.17 14.27 -21.82
C SER A 227 -3.91 12.94 -21.66
N GLY A 228 -3.47 12.07 -20.74
CA GLY A 228 -4.14 10.81 -20.44
C GLY A 228 -5.53 11.01 -19.84
N ILE A 229 -5.69 11.96 -18.92
CA ILE A 229 -6.99 12.33 -18.33
C ILE A 229 -7.92 12.89 -19.41
N TRP A 230 -7.43 13.83 -20.23
CA TRP A 230 -8.20 14.41 -21.33
C TRP A 230 -8.64 13.37 -22.36
N LEU A 231 -7.74 12.46 -22.75
CA LEU A 231 -8.05 11.34 -23.65
C LEU A 231 -9.11 10.41 -23.03
N TRP A 232 -8.99 10.09 -21.75
CA TRP A 232 -9.95 9.25 -21.05
C TRP A 232 -11.33 9.90 -20.96
N GLU A 233 -11.39 11.18 -20.57
CA GLU A 233 -12.65 11.93 -20.47
C GLU A 233 -13.36 12.03 -21.83
N THR A 234 -12.60 12.24 -22.91
CA THR A 234 -13.16 12.49 -24.24
C THR A 234 -13.47 11.19 -25.00
N HIS A 235 -12.67 10.13 -24.82
CA HIS A 235 -12.72 8.93 -25.69
C HIS A 235 -12.72 7.60 -24.90
N SER A 236 -13.10 7.58 -23.62
CA SER A 236 -13.06 6.34 -22.81
C SER A 236 -13.85 5.18 -23.42
N VAL A 237 -15.03 5.44 -23.98
CA VAL A 237 -15.87 4.41 -24.64
C VAL A 237 -15.15 3.85 -25.87
N ASP A 238 -14.72 4.72 -26.79
CA ASP A 238 -14.01 4.31 -28.01
C ASP A 238 -12.71 3.55 -27.69
N ILE A 239 -11.96 4.00 -26.67
CA ILE A 239 -10.73 3.33 -26.21
C ILE A 239 -11.04 1.93 -25.68
N LEU A 240 -12.13 1.78 -24.90
CA LEU A 240 -12.53 0.49 -24.35
C LEU A 240 -13.03 -0.45 -25.46
N GLU A 241 -13.86 0.03 -26.37
CA GLU A 241 -14.38 -0.73 -27.49
C GLU A 241 -13.28 -1.15 -28.47
N ALA A 242 -12.35 -0.26 -28.80
CA ALA A 242 -11.18 -0.56 -29.64
C ALA A 242 -10.26 -1.62 -29.01
N LEU A 243 -10.23 -1.69 -27.66
CA LEU A 243 -9.52 -2.72 -26.91
C LEU A 243 -10.34 -4.03 -26.75
N GLY A 244 -11.51 -4.12 -27.40
CA GLY A 244 -12.43 -5.26 -27.31
C GLY A 244 -13.04 -5.43 -25.92
N LYS A 245 -13.23 -4.33 -25.18
CA LYS A 245 -13.71 -4.35 -23.79
C LYS A 245 -15.08 -3.72 -23.69
N ASP A 246 -15.87 -4.27 -22.78
CA ASP A 246 -17.14 -3.70 -22.37
C ASP A 246 -16.92 -2.34 -21.66
N PRO A 247 -17.53 -1.24 -22.18
CA PRO A 247 -17.50 0.08 -21.56
C PRO A 247 -18.05 0.13 -20.13
N SER A 248 -18.88 -0.85 -19.73
CA SER A 248 -19.45 -0.96 -18.38
C SER A 248 -18.43 -1.34 -17.28
N LEU A 249 -17.15 -1.51 -17.64
CA LEU A 249 -16.09 -2.00 -16.77
C LEU A 249 -16.51 -3.30 -16.06
N THR A 250 -17.02 -4.26 -16.83
CA THR A 250 -17.57 -5.54 -16.35
C THR A 250 -18.76 -5.38 -15.41
N GLY A 251 -19.74 -4.54 -15.77
CA GLY A 251 -20.97 -4.31 -14.98
C GLY A 251 -20.80 -3.43 -13.74
N ARG A 252 -19.58 -2.97 -13.42
CA ARG A 252 -19.30 -2.18 -12.20
C ARG A 252 -20.00 -0.83 -12.20
N THR A 253 -20.20 -0.21 -13.37
CA THR A 253 -20.88 1.09 -13.46
C THR A 253 -22.33 1.03 -12.96
N GLN A 254 -23.04 -0.08 -13.23
CA GLN A 254 -24.41 -0.29 -12.74
C GLN A 254 -24.43 -0.50 -11.22
N ILE A 255 -23.48 -1.26 -10.69
CA ILE A 255 -23.29 -1.45 -9.24
C ILE A 255 -23.07 -0.10 -8.56
N TRP A 256 -22.22 0.74 -9.13
CA TRP A 256 -21.90 2.05 -8.56
C TRP A 256 -23.11 2.99 -8.57
N ALA A 257 -23.88 3.02 -9.67
CA ALA A 257 -25.10 3.82 -9.73
C ALA A 257 -26.10 3.40 -8.64
N ALA A 258 -26.41 2.10 -8.54
CA ALA A 258 -27.32 1.58 -7.52
C ALA A 258 -26.81 1.84 -6.08
N LEU A 259 -25.50 1.76 -5.85
CA LEU A 259 -24.93 2.09 -4.53
C LEU A 259 -25.01 3.57 -4.22
N MET A 260 -24.84 4.45 -5.20
CA MET A 260 -24.95 5.90 -4.99
C MET A 260 -26.37 6.30 -4.58
N ASP A 261 -27.41 5.61 -5.06
CA ASP A 261 -28.79 5.79 -4.57
C ASP A 261 -28.88 5.46 -3.07
N LYS A 262 -28.23 4.39 -2.62
CA LYS A 262 -28.17 4.04 -1.19
C LYS A 262 -27.30 4.99 -0.37
N VAL A 263 -26.25 5.56 -0.96
CA VAL A 263 -25.51 6.65 -0.32
C VAL A 263 -26.41 7.87 -0.13
N ALA A 264 -27.26 8.20 -1.12
CA ALA A 264 -28.18 9.34 -1.04
C ALA A 264 -29.25 9.18 0.05
N ASP A 265 -29.67 7.94 0.35
CA ASP A 265 -30.59 7.65 1.47
C ASP A 265 -29.98 7.99 2.84
N ARG A 266 -28.66 7.77 3.02
CA ARG A 266 -27.95 7.94 4.31
C ARG A 266 -26.56 8.59 4.16
N PRO A 267 -26.45 9.84 3.67
CA PRO A 267 -25.17 10.43 3.27
C PRO A 267 -24.22 10.68 4.44
N TRP A 268 -24.74 10.88 5.65
CA TRP A 268 -23.93 11.23 6.84
C TRP A 268 -23.56 10.03 7.69
N THR A 269 -24.44 9.04 7.77
CA THR A 269 -24.32 7.91 8.70
C THR A 269 -23.90 6.63 7.99
N GLY A 270 -24.29 6.47 6.72
CA GLY A 270 -24.26 5.18 6.03
C GLY A 270 -25.12 4.14 6.74
N TYR A 271 -24.84 2.86 6.48
CA TYR A 271 -25.56 1.72 7.06
C TYR A 271 -24.82 1.02 8.21
N GLY A 272 -23.65 1.54 8.60
CA GLY A 272 -22.82 1.00 9.67
C GLY A 272 -21.68 0.13 9.15
N TYR A 273 -20.54 0.21 9.84
CA TYR A 273 -19.30 -0.44 9.44
C TYR A 273 -19.48 -1.95 9.29
N GLY A 274 -19.19 -2.46 8.09
CA GLY A 274 -19.26 -3.86 7.75
C GLY A 274 -20.65 -4.50 7.81
N ALA A 275 -21.73 -3.72 7.96
CA ALA A 275 -23.08 -4.28 8.02
C ALA A 275 -23.77 -4.37 6.64
N PHE A 276 -23.43 -3.45 5.72
CA PHE A 276 -24.16 -3.30 4.46
C PHE A 276 -24.24 -4.58 3.62
N TRP A 277 -23.12 -5.27 3.37
CA TRP A 277 -23.09 -6.49 2.55
C TRP A 277 -23.51 -7.77 3.28
N GLY A 278 -24.24 -7.65 4.41
CA GLY A 278 -24.77 -8.80 5.13
C GLY A 278 -25.77 -9.62 4.28
N LYS A 279 -25.88 -10.93 4.55
CA LYS A 279 -26.83 -11.82 3.85
C LYS A 279 -28.28 -11.34 4.00
N GLU A 280 -28.64 -10.89 5.20
CA GLU A 280 -29.98 -10.41 5.55
C GLU A 280 -30.16 -8.89 5.33
N SER A 281 -29.19 -8.25 4.66
CA SER A 281 -29.25 -6.81 4.41
C SER A 281 -30.23 -6.48 3.30
N VAL A 282 -31.37 -5.91 3.68
CA VAL A 282 -32.38 -5.36 2.76
C VAL A 282 -31.79 -4.38 1.73
N PRO A 283 -30.96 -3.38 2.10
CA PRO A 283 -30.42 -2.45 1.10
C PRO A 283 -29.43 -3.12 0.13
N ALA A 284 -28.66 -4.12 0.58
CA ALA A 284 -27.80 -4.86 -0.35
C ALA A 284 -28.59 -5.82 -1.25
N GLU A 285 -29.70 -6.38 -0.75
CA GLU A 285 -30.60 -7.20 -1.58
C GLU A 285 -31.23 -6.37 -2.69
N TRP A 286 -31.66 -5.15 -2.39
CA TRP A 286 -32.13 -4.22 -3.43
C TRP A 286 -31.08 -3.99 -4.52
N VAL A 287 -29.81 -3.77 -4.16
CA VAL A 287 -28.71 -3.60 -5.13
C VAL A 287 -28.52 -4.88 -5.97
N ARG A 288 -28.60 -6.06 -5.35
CA ARG A 288 -28.51 -7.34 -6.06
C ARG A 288 -29.65 -7.55 -7.06
N MET A 289 -30.87 -7.15 -6.69
CA MET A 289 -32.04 -7.20 -7.58
C MET A 289 -31.90 -6.22 -8.75
N GLU A 290 -31.50 -4.98 -8.48
CA GLU A 290 -31.33 -3.93 -9.49
C GLU A 290 -30.26 -4.31 -10.53
N THR A 291 -29.13 -4.83 -10.05
CA THR A 291 -27.99 -5.23 -10.91
C THR A 291 -28.14 -6.62 -11.52
N ARG A 292 -29.13 -7.41 -11.08
CA ARG A 292 -29.35 -8.82 -11.44
C ARG A 292 -28.09 -9.69 -11.25
N TRP A 293 -27.25 -9.33 -10.29
CA TRP A 293 -26.00 -10.00 -9.97
C TRP A 293 -25.89 -10.20 -8.44
N PRO A 294 -25.40 -11.35 -7.94
CA PRO A 294 -25.14 -11.56 -6.52
C PRO A 294 -23.89 -10.79 -6.04
N VAL A 295 -23.98 -9.45 -5.99
CA VAL A 295 -22.81 -8.57 -5.82
C VAL A 295 -22.28 -8.68 -4.37
N PRO A 296 -21.01 -9.08 -4.17
CA PRO A 296 -20.45 -9.26 -2.83
C PRO A 296 -19.85 -7.98 -2.24
N SER A 297 -19.50 -7.00 -3.09
CA SER A 297 -18.91 -5.71 -2.69
C SER A 297 -19.04 -4.67 -3.81
N ALA A 298 -18.74 -3.41 -3.52
CA ALA A 298 -18.75 -2.35 -4.53
C ALA A 298 -17.63 -2.47 -5.58
N HIS A 299 -16.61 -3.30 -5.34
CA HIS A 299 -15.35 -3.30 -6.11
C HIS A 299 -14.75 -1.89 -6.28
N ASN A 300 -14.95 -1.04 -5.26
CA ASN A 300 -14.45 0.32 -5.17
C ASN A 300 -14.46 0.71 -3.69
N GLY A 301 -13.28 0.92 -3.12
CA GLY A 301 -13.12 1.19 -1.71
C GLY A 301 -13.80 2.47 -1.24
N TRP A 302 -13.95 3.48 -2.12
CA TRP A 302 -14.57 4.76 -1.78
C TRP A 302 -16.08 4.66 -1.72
N ILE A 303 -16.70 3.98 -2.69
CA ILE A 303 -18.15 3.74 -2.68
C ILE A 303 -18.52 2.83 -1.51
N ASP A 304 -17.75 1.78 -1.25
CA ASP A 304 -17.95 0.94 -0.07
C ASP A 304 -17.83 1.73 1.23
N LEU A 305 -16.90 2.67 1.31
CA LEU A 305 -16.72 3.52 2.48
C LEU A 305 -17.89 4.49 2.66
N LEU A 306 -18.38 5.10 1.57
CA LEU A 306 -19.55 5.98 1.57
C LEU A 306 -20.81 5.24 2.03
N VAL A 307 -21.06 4.05 1.50
CA VAL A 307 -22.23 3.25 1.89
C VAL A 307 -22.14 2.81 3.36
N GLN A 308 -20.94 2.48 3.86
CA GLN A 308 -20.78 2.01 5.23
C GLN A 308 -20.80 3.14 6.27
N LEU A 309 -20.13 4.26 6.02
CA LEU A 309 -19.83 5.31 7.00
C LEU A 309 -20.19 6.73 6.52
N GLY A 310 -20.79 6.87 5.34
CA GLY A 310 -21.14 8.16 4.75
C GLY A 310 -19.92 9.02 4.39
N TRP A 311 -20.21 10.27 4.08
CA TRP A 311 -19.22 11.32 3.83
C TRP A 311 -18.23 11.52 4.99
N PRO A 312 -18.62 11.46 6.29
CA PRO A 312 -17.65 11.56 7.37
C PRO A 312 -16.53 10.50 7.30
N GLY A 313 -16.88 9.26 6.94
CA GLY A 313 -15.90 8.20 6.72
C GLY A 313 -14.98 8.49 5.53
N ALA A 314 -15.56 8.88 4.39
CA ALA A 314 -14.81 9.22 3.18
C ALA A 314 -13.86 10.40 3.39
N ILE A 315 -14.32 11.47 4.05
CA ILE A 315 -13.52 12.66 4.35
C ILE A 315 -12.39 12.32 5.30
N LEU A 316 -12.64 11.55 6.36
CA LEU A 316 -11.60 11.15 7.31
C LEU A 316 -10.49 10.35 6.62
N VAL A 317 -10.85 9.32 5.86
CA VAL A 317 -9.87 8.47 5.15
C VAL A 317 -9.15 9.24 4.05
N GLY A 318 -9.87 10.06 3.27
CA GLY A 318 -9.29 10.92 2.24
C GLY A 318 -8.29 11.92 2.82
N THR A 319 -8.65 12.57 3.93
CA THR A 319 -7.75 13.50 4.64
C THR A 319 -6.52 12.77 5.16
N LEU A 320 -6.66 11.61 5.81
CA LEU A 320 -5.52 10.84 6.31
C LEU A 320 -4.61 10.34 5.18
N MET A 321 -5.18 9.92 4.05
CA MET A 321 -4.43 9.48 2.89
C MET A 321 -3.67 10.64 2.22
N LEU A 322 -4.31 11.80 2.10
CA LEU A 322 -3.68 13.02 1.58
C LEU A 322 -2.55 13.49 2.49
N LEU A 323 -2.80 13.63 3.80
CA LEU A 323 -1.80 14.03 4.78
C LEU A 323 -0.62 13.05 4.81
N THR A 324 -0.89 11.74 4.78
CA THR A 324 0.16 10.73 4.69
C THR A 324 1.02 10.95 3.46
N THR A 325 0.40 11.10 2.29
CA THR A 325 1.11 11.31 1.03
C THR A 325 1.97 12.57 1.06
N VAL A 326 1.40 13.70 1.51
CA VAL A 326 2.12 14.98 1.62
C VAL A 326 3.32 14.85 2.56
N VAL A 327 3.14 14.27 3.75
CA VAL A 327 4.21 14.11 4.73
C VAL A 327 5.29 13.14 4.24
N THR A 328 4.90 12.05 3.57
CA THR A 328 5.86 11.12 2.95
C THR A 328 6.67 11.83 1.87
N VAL A 329 6.05 12.67 1.03
CA VAL A 329 6.73 13.47 -0.01
C VAL A 329 7.69 14.47 0.63
N MET A 330 7.27 15.22 1.63
CA MET A 330 8.14 16.15 2.35
C MET A 330 9.35 15.46 3.01
N ARG A 331 9.20 14.21 3.43
CA ARG A 331 10.27 13.41 4.08
C ARG A 331 11.10 12.56 3.10
N CYS A 332 10.79 12.58 1.81
CA CYS A 332 11.37 11.64 0.83
C CYS A 332 12.88 11.79 0.64
N GLY A 333 13.44 12.98 0.87
CA GLY A 333 14.86 13.26 0.69
C GLY A 333 15.78 12.44 1.61
N VAL A 334 15.34 12.15 2.84
CA VAL A 334 16.11 11.39 3.83
C VAL A 334 15.49 10.01 4.05
N ALA A 335 14.19 9.96 4.38
CA ALA A 335 13.50 8.71 4.69
C ALA A 335 13.36 7.84 3.44
N GLY A 336 13.02 8.46 2.30
CA GLY A 336 12.88 7.77 1.01
C GLY A 336 14.17 7.08 0.57
N LEU A 337 15.33 7.72 0.72
CA LEU A 337 16.62 7.11 0.39
C LEU A 337 16.90 5.85 1.22
N ARG A 338 16.56 5.88 2.52
CA ARG A 338 16.80 4.75 3.44
C ARG A 338 15.92 3.54 3.15
N GLU A 339 14.76 3.74 2.53
CA GLU A 339 13.80 2.67 2.20
C GLU A 339 13.75 2.33 0.71
N GLY A 340 14.45 3.07 -0.15
CA GLY A 340 14.38 2.91 -1.60
C GLY A 340 13.09 3.44 -2.22
N TRP A 341 12.50 4.51 -1.65
CA TRP A 341 11.25 5.14 -2.07
C TRP A 341 10.03 4.22 -2.11
N TRP A 342 10.08 3.10 -1.38
CA TRP A 342 8.98 2.14 -1.31
C TRP A 342 7.64 2.78 -0.94
N ALA A 343 7.61 3.69 0.05
CA ALA A 343 6.36 4.31 0.48
C ALA A 343 5.69 5.10 -0.65
N MET A 344 6.47 5.71 -1.57
CA MET A 344 5.91 6.39 -2.75
C MET A 344 5.24 5.41 -3.69
N GLY A 345 5.95 4.34 -4.05
CA GLY A 345 5.41 3.31 -4.92
C GLY A 345 4.17 2.66 -4.33
N PHE A 346 4.23 2.30 -3.05
CA PHE A 346 3.11 1.70 -2.35
C PHE A 346 1.91 2.64 -2.25
N LEU A 347 2.08 3.91 -1.88
CA LEU A 347 0.96 4.86 -1.77
C LEU A 347 0.28 5.09 -3.12
N GLY A 348 1.05 5.25 -4.20
CA GLY A 348 0.50 5.39 -5.55
C GLY A 348 -0.25 4.13 -6.00
N ALA A 349 0.35 2.95 -5.80
CA ALA A 349 -0.30 1.67 -6.10
C ALA A 349 -1.57 1.45 -5.27
N PHE A 350 -1.53 1.77 -3.97
CA PHE A 350 -2.65 1.65 -3.04
C PHE A 350 -3.79 2.60 -3.41
N PHE A 351 -3.48 3.84 -3.82
CA PHE A 351 -4.49 4.78 -4.29
C PHE A 351 -5.25 4.21 -5.50
N VAL A 352 -4.53 3.75 -6.53
CA VAL A 352 -5.15 3.11 -7.71
C VAL A 352 -5.96 1.88 -7.31
N LEU A 353 -5.41 1.04 -6.43
CA LEU A 353 -6.11 -0.15 -5.95
C LEU A 353 -7.41 0.23 -5.22
N SER A 354 -7.41 1.30 -4.44
CA SER A 354 -8.60 1.78 -3.71
C SER A 354 -9.76 2.21 -4.62
N LEU A 355 -9.46 2.65 -5.85
CA LEU A 355 -10.47 3.05 -6.83
C LEU A 355 -11.14 1.84 -7.52
N SER A 356 -10.50 0.67 -7.46
CA SER A 356 -10.92 -0.52 -8.22
C SER A 356 -11.18 -1.76 -7.37
N GLU A 357 -10.86 -1.72 -6.07
CA GLU A 357 -11.06 -2.83 -5.15
C GLU A 357 -11.50 -2.32 -3.78
N SER A 358 -12.35 -3.10 -3.11
CA SER A 358 -12.86 -2.82 -1.77
C SER A 358 -11.82 -3.14 -0.70
N ILE A 359 -10.81 -2.29 -0.57
CA ILE A 359 -9.70 -2.46 0.38
C ILE A 359 -9.74 -1.49 1.57
N LEU A 360 -10.44 -0.36 1.44
CA LEU A 360 -10.48 0.66 2.50
C LEU A 360 -11.24 0.14 3.71
N LEU A 361 -10.67 0.34 4.90
CA LEU A 361 -11.22 -0.13 6.19
C LEU A 361 -11.50 -1.65 6.26
N THR A 362 -10.94 -2.43 5.33
CA THR A 362 -11.12 -3.89 5.35
C THR A 362 -10.20 -4.48 6.40
N HIS A 363 -10.78 -5.05 7.47
CA HIS A 363 -10.02 -5.73 8.51
C HIS A 363 -9.27 -6.93 7.93
N GLN A 364 -8.12 -7.27 8.52
CA GLN A 364 -7.28 -8.39 8.09
C GLN A 364 -6.80 -8.28 6.62
N SER A 365 -6.84 -7.10 6.01
CA SER A 365 -6.33 -6.88 4.65
C SER A 365 -4.92 -6.27 4.70
N LEU A 366 -3.99 -6.92 3.99
CA LEU A 366 -2.60 -6.46 3.93
C LEU A 366 -2.46 -5.04 3.34
N PRO A 367 -3.15 -4.66 2.24
CA PRO A 367 -3.06 -3.31 1.70
C PRO A 367 -3.47 -2.23 2.71
N TRP A 368 -4.59 -2.41 3.41
CA TRP A 368 -5.06 -1.46 4.42
C TRP A 368 -4.09 -1.34 5.59
N VAL A 369 -3.60 -2.47 6.11
CA VAL A 369 -2.62 -2.51 7.20
C VAL A 369 -1.33 -1.77 6.80
N LEU A 370 -0.85 -1.97 5.57
CA LEU A 370 0.36 -1.31 5.09
C LEU A 370 0.16 0.19 4.86
N PHE A 371 -1.03 0.62 4.41
CA PHE A 371 -1.38 2.04 4.38
C PHE A 371 -1.28 2.66 5.78
N LEU A 372 -1.91 2.04 6.78
CA LEU A 372 -1.83 2.52 8.17
C LEU A 372 -0.40 2.46 8.72
N ALA A 373 0.42 1.49 8.32
CA ALA A 373 1.83 1.40 8.71
C ALA A 373 2.68 2.52 8.07
N VAL A 374 2.43 2.86 6.80
CA VAL A 374 3.08 3.99 6.12
C VAL A 374 2.64 5.31 6.73
N MET A 375 1.34 5.49 7.01
CA MET A 375 0.80 6.64 7.76
C MET A 375 1.50 6.79 9.10
N THR A 376 1.60 5.71 9.87
CA THR A 376 2.28 5.69 11.16
C THR A 376 3.74 6.13 11.02
N ARG A 377 4.48 5.59 10.03
CA ARG A 377 5.87 5.98 9.75
C ARG A 377 6.00 7.45 9.37
N ALA A 378 5.10 7.94 8.53
CA ALA A 378 5.09 9.34 8.08
C ALA A 378 4.86 10.29 9.26
N MET A 379 3.99 9.92 10.19
CA MET A 379 3.61 10.71 11.35
C MET A 379 4.52 10.53 12.57
N LEU A 380 5.49 9.61 12.55
CA LEU A 380 6.44 9.46 13.65
C LEU A 380 7.15 10.81 13.91
N PRO A 381 7.18 11.29 15.16
CA PRO A 381 8.01 12.43 15.53
C PRO A 381 9.45 12.13 15.14
N SER A 382 10.02 12.98 14.29
CA SER A 382 11.44 12.89 13.96
C SER A 382 12.21 12.98 15.27
N SER A 383 13.08 12.00 15.59
CA SER A 383 14.07 12.23 16.64
C SER A 383 14.87 13.45 16.22
N THR A 384 14.65 14.57 16.89
CA THR A 384 15.42 15.80 16.87
C THR A 384 16.85 15.49 17.32
N ALA A 385 17.66 14.86 16.47
CA ALA A 385 19.11 14.70 16.63
C ALA A 385 19.73 14.00 15.40
N GLN A 386 19.69 14.69 14.27
CA GLN A 386 20.76 14.67 13.26
C GLN A 386 20.38 15.79 12.30
N THR A 387 20.60 17.02 12.76
CA THR A 387 20.92 18.11 11.84
C THR A 387 21.91 17.52 10.84
N ALA A 388 21.48 17.36 9.58
CA ALA A 388 22.44 17.13 8.52
C ALA A 388 23.51 18.21 8.69
N PRO A 389 24.81 17.88 8.74
CA PRO A 389 25.83 18.90 8.75
C PRO A 389 25.55 19.81 7.55
N LEU A 390 25.22 21.07 7.83
CA LEU A 390 24.99 22.11 6.85
C LEU A 390 26.22 22.17 5.96
N ALA A 391 26.14 21.52 4.81
CA ALA A 391 27.24 21.23 3.90
C ALA A 391 28.43 20.48 4.56
N ALA A 392 28.92 19.45 3.89
CA ALA A 392 30.33 19.12 4.06
C ALA A 392 31.09 20.40 3.71
N ARG A 393 31.74 21.03 4.69
CA ARG A 393 32.71 22.09 4.44
C ARG A 393 33.64 21.52 3.39
N VAL A 394 33.54 22.01 2.15
CA VAL A 394 34.44 21.62 1.07
C VAL A 394 35.81 22.11 1.50
N ARG A 395 36.54 21.32 2.29
CA ARG A 395 38.00 21.39 2.40
C ARG A 395 38.56 20.70 1.15
N ARG A 396 38.24 21.23 -0.03
CA ARG A 396 39.15 21.17 -1.17
C ARG A 396 39.85 22.53 -1.14
N ALA A 397 41.00 22.58 -0.49
CA ALA A 397 42.26 22.50 -1.23
C ALA A 397 42.41 23.66 -2.22
N TYR A 398 42.34 24.89 -1.72
CA TYR A 398 43.24 25.95 -2.19
C TYR A 398 44.47 25.95 -1.28
N GLN A 399 45.24 24.86 -1.34
CA GLN A 399 46.68 24.98 -1.14
C GLN A 399 47.26 25.29 -2.52
N THR A 400 47.05 26.52 -2.99
CA THR A 400 47.99 27.07 -3.96
C THR A 400 49.33 27.13 -3.24
N PRO A 401 50.38 26.41 -3.69
CA PRO A 401 51.72 26.69 -3.19
C PRO A 401 51.99 28.18 -3.48
N PRO A 402 52.66 28.91 -2.58
CA PRO A 402 52.98 30.30 -2.86
C PRO A 402 53.80 30.35 -4.15
N ARG A 403 53.22 30.95 -5.20
CA ARG A 403 53.94 31.37 -6.40
C ARG A 403 54.81 32.58 -6.05
N ILE A 404 55.78 32.37 -5.19
CA ILE A 404 56.97 33.21 -5.07
C ILE A 404 58.13 32.23 -4.94
N ALA A 405 58.55 31.67 -6.08
CA ALA A 405 59.89 31.16 -6.21
C ALA A 405 60.82 32.37 -6.18
N ALA A 406 61.28 32.76 -4.99
CA ALA A 406 62.43 33.63 -4.87
C ALA A 406 63.64 32.82 -5.37
N GLN A 407 64.08 33.10 -6.59
CA GLN A 407 65.37 32.65 -7.10
C GLN A 407 66.46 33.25 -6.21
N TYR A 408 66.86 32.56 -5.14
CA TYR A 408 68.08 32.85 -4.41
C TYR A 408 69.03 31.66 -4.58
N ARG A 409 70.06 31.87 -5.41
CA ARG A 409 71.05 30.85 -5.79
C ARG A 409 72.10 30.57 -4.71
N HIS A 410 72.01 31.16 -3.51
CA HIS A 410 72.97 30.99 -2.43
C HIS A 410 72.35 31.11 -1.02
N GLY A 411 71.55 30.13 -0.60
CA GLY A 411 70.99 30.07 0.76
C GLY A 411 71.29 28.72 1.46
N SER A 412 72.05 28.75 2.55
CA SER A 412 72.46 27.58 3.35
C SER A 412 71.27 26.86 4.03
N PRO A 413 71.25 25.52 4.11
CA PRO A 413 70.14 24.79 4.72
C PRO A 413 70.17 24.89 6.25
N ARG A 414 69.24 25.65 6.85
CA ARG A 414 69.00 25.61 8.29
C ARG A 414 68.17 24.38 8.67
N ARG A 415 68.74 23.55 9.56
CA ARG A 415 68.12 22.37 10.20
C ARG A 415 66.84 22.76 10.95
N ALA A 416 65.83 21.91 10.86
CA ALA A 416 64.61 21.98 11.67
C ALA A 416 64.89 21.55 13.11
N PHE A 417 64.43 22.34 14.08
CA PHE A 417 64.36 21.97 15.49
C PHE A 417 62.99 21.32 15.79
N PRO A 418 62.93 20.25 16.60
CA PRO A 418 61.67 19.73 17.10
C PRO A 418 61.28 20.48 18.39
N VAL A 419 60.01 20.87 18.52
CA VAL A 419 59.43 21.25 19.80
C VAL A 419 58.23 20.33 20.06
N ARG A 420 58.17 19.89 21.31
CA ARG A 420 57.35 18.82 21.91
C ARG A 420 55.85 19.03 21.81
#